data_AF-A0A1Y6CYP4-F1
#
_entry.id   AF-A0A1Y6CYP4-F1
#
_cell.length_a   1.000
_cell.length_b   1.000
_cell.length_c   1.000
_cell.angle_alpha   90.00
_cell.angle_beta   90.00
_cell.angle_gamma   90.00
#
_symmetry.space_group_name_H-M   'P 1'
#
loop_
_entity.id
_entity.type
_entity.pdbx_description
1 polymer ?
#
loop_
_entity_poly.entity_id
_entity_poly.type
_entity_poly.pdbx_seq_one_letter_code
_entity_poly.pdbx_strand_id
1 'polypeptide(L)'
;MSRSAPAARLLPRVLAGLLLAAPALAGAPEGDASGLLRQAVVLGCPEGGTAALLGVLPGARLVASEAIGPEAAPVGRRERLALAGGGALVLERLAPGGILRRFTASYEEPHGEGTRPRLLALADGGCRIVQGRALDWHAFPAPDGSENGGGPDRLVLLAADLTGALAAEPLDPPVPPGRDPEGVTVAQVDAGVAYDLPAIAGRLARDAGGEALGYDWWDLDPRPYDANPAVSPFFPARHGTEVAGLLLAEAPGVRLVPYRYPRPDMGRMAAVVEAAARAGAGIVALPMGSNSRDLWEAFLAAAGAHPEMLFVVSAGNDGRDIDERPVWPAAAGLDNLLTVTSSEADGRLAPGSNWGAESVDLLVPAERQAVVDYRGRPHLASGSSFAVPRIAALAARLKARHPDWQAAALKRAILALAEPPPRAGLVKAGWIRDPLAAP
;
A
#
# COMPACT_ATOMS: atom_id res chain seq x y z
N MET A 1 76.18 -1.50 51.63
CA MET A 1 77.00 -2.23 50.64
C MET A 1 76.06 -2.61 49.49
N SER A 2 75.69 -1.68 48.61
CA SER A 2 76.37 -1.40 47.32
C SER A 2 76.80 -2.67 46.60
N ARG A 3 76.05 -3.05 45.55
CA ARG A 3 76.58 -3.65 44.31
C ARG A 3 75.63 -3.32 43.15
N SER A 4 76.14 -2.45 42.30
CA SER A 4 75.62 -1.95 41.03
C SER A 4 76.02 -2.86 39.87
N ALA A 5 75.15 -3.00 38.86
CA ALA A 5 75.44 -3.12 37.41
C ALA A 5 74.12 -3.32 36.62
N PRO A 6 74.06 -3.07 35.30
CA PRO A 6 74.51 -1.88 34.57
C PRO A 6 73.36 -1.25 33.73
N ALA A 7 73.58 -0.01 33.29
CA ALA A 7 72.67 0.76 32.45
C ALA A 7 72.61 0.24 31.00
N ALA A 8 71.41 -0.09 30.52
CA ALA A 8 71.12 -0.29 29.11
C ALA A 8 70.60 1.01 28.49
N ARG A 9 71.33 1.54 27.50
CA ARG A 9 70.93 2.69 26.68
C ARG A 9 69.73 2.29 25.81
N LEU A 10 68.56 2.87 26.06
CA LEU A 10 67.43 2.86 25.12
C LEU A 10 67.56 4.06 24.17
N LEU A 11 67.70 3.77 22.88
CA LEU A 11 67.58 4.75 21.79
C LEU A 11 66.16 5.33 21.76
N PRO A 12 65.97 6.61 21.39
CA PRO A 12 64.65 7.19 21.19
C PRO A 12 64.05 6.57 19.91
N ARG A 13 63.02 5.75 20.07
CA ARG A 13 62.13 5.36 18.96
C ARG A 13 61.31 6.57 18.57
N VAL A 14 61.71 7.21 17.48
CA VAL A 14 60.89 8.17 16.73
C VAL A 14 59.62 7.44 16.30
N LEU A 15 58.49 7.76 16.92
CA LEU A 15 57.17 7.40 16.42
C LEU A 15 56.96 8.18 15.12
N ALA A 16 57.24 7.56 13.98
CA ALA A 16 56.76 8.02 12.70
C ALA A 16 55.23 7.80 12.71
N GLY A 17 54.48 8.85 13.01
CA GLY A 17 53.04 8.89 12.83
C GLY A 17 52.73 8.68 11.35
N LEU A 18 52.28 7.48 11.00
CA LEU A 18 51.62 7.24 9.73
C LEU A 18 50.28 7.97 9.78
N LEU A 19 50.26 9.25 9.40
CA LEU A 19 49.05 9.90 8.94
C LEU A 19 48.60 9.12 7.70
N LEU A 20 47.67 8.20 7.89
CA LEU A 20 46.84 7.69 6.80
C LEU A 20 46.08 8.89 6.25
N ALA A 21 46.63 9.47 5.18
CA ALA A 21 45.91 10.42 4.36
C ALA A 21 44.60 9.74 3.93
N ALA A 22 43.47 10.30 4.36
CA ALA A 22 42.18 9.94 3.79
C ALA A 22 42.33 10.10 2.27
N PRO A 23 41.93 9.10 1.46
CA PRO A 23 41.99 9.27 0.03
C PRO A 23 41.11 10.48 -0.29
N ALA A 24 41.68 11.45 -1.01
CA ALA A 24 40.91 12.51 -1.61
C ALA A 24 39.85 11.82 -2.50
N LEU A 25 38.61 11.80 -2.02
CA LEU A 25 37.47 11.33 -2.76
C LEU A 25 37.25 12.35 -3.88
N ALA A 26 37.78 12.02 -5.07
CA ALA A 26 37.30 12.61 -6.30
C ALA A 26 35.78 12.46 -6.31
N GLY A 27 35.07 13.56 -6.53
CA GLY A 27 33.61 13.57 -6.59
C GLY A 27 33.10 12.42 -7.44
N ALA A 28 32.12 11.68 -6.92
CA ALA A 28 31.48 10.61 -7.65
C ALA A 28 31.15 11.13 -9.07
N PRO A 29 31.58 10.42 -10.13
CA PRO A 29 31.29 10.87 -11.48
C PRO A 29 29.78 11.04 -11.62
N GLU A 30 29.36 12.13 -12.27
CA GLU A 30 27.98 12.30 -12.72
C GLU A 30 27.55 11.00 -13.43
N GLY A 31 26.64 10.24 -12.81
CA GLY A 31 26.16 8.96 -13.36
C GLY A 31 26.29 7.72 -12.48
N ASP A 32 27.05 7.72 -11.36
CA ASP A 32 27.09 6.57 -10.42
C ASP A 32 26.17 6.76 -9.21
N ALA A 33 24.86 6.57 -9.41
CA ALA A 33 23.87 6.63 -8.34
C ALA A 33 24.15 5.61 -7.23
N SER A 34 24.65 4.42 -7.57
CA SER A 34 24.99 3.38 -6.59
C SER A 34 26.19 3.81 -5.72
N GLY A 35 27.22 4.40 -6.32
CA GLY A 35 28.35 4.98 -5.60
C GLY A 35 27.93 6.10 -4.65
N LEU A 36 27.09 7.01 -5.12
CA LEU A 36 26.53 8.08 -4.32
C LEU A 36 25.77 7.54 -3.10
N LEU A 37 24.91 6.53 -3.27
CA LEU A 37 24.15 5.94 -2.17
C LEU A 37 25.04 5.19 -1.17
N ARG A 38 26.07 4.48 -1.63
CA ARG A 38 27.07 3.88 -0.73
C ARG A 38 27.74 4.94 0.14
N GLN A 39 28.16 6.06 -0.47
CA GLN A 39 28.73 7.19 0.26
C GLN A 39 27.73 7.84 1.23
N ALA A 40 26.47 8.00 0.80
CA ALA A 40 25.40 8.56 1.62
C ALA A 40 25.10 7.70 2.85
N VAL A 41 25.17 6.36 2.74
CA VAL A 41 25.04 5.47 3.89
C VAL A 41 26.24 5.59 4.82
N VAL A 42 27.48 5.52 4.29
CA VAL A 42 28.70 5.57 5.11
C VAL A 42 28.79 6.88 5.91
N LEU A 43 28.48 8.02 5.28
CA LEU A 43 28.64 9.33 5.90
C LEU A 43 27.36 9.83 6.57
N GLY A 44 26.19 9.53 6.02
CA GLY A 44 24.90 10.02 6.48
C GLY A 44 24.27 9.20 7.61
N CYS A 45 24.59 7.91 7.72
CA CYS A 45 23.99 7.03 8.73
C CYS A 45 24.49 7.26 10.17
N PRO A 46 25.76 7.61 10.45
CA PRO A 46 26.19 8.01 11.79
C PRO A 46 25.47 9.28 12.31
N GLU A 47 25.53 9.54 13.62
CA GLU A 47 25.00 10.80 14.18
C GLU A 47 25.71 12.02 13.57
N GLY A 48 24.95 13.09 13.29
CA GLY A 48 25.47 14.27 12.58
C GLY A 48 25.83 14.04 11.11
N GLY A 49 25.51 12.85 10.56
CA GLY A 49 25.96 12.43 9.24
C GLY A 49 25.55 13.33 8.07
N THR A 50 24.43 14.05 8.18
CA THR A 50 23.99 14.99 7.13
C THR A 50 24.99 16.13 6.92
N ALA A 51 25.57 16.67 8.00
CA ALA A 51 26.59 17.70 7.89
C ALA A 51 27.89 17.16 7.26
N ALA A 52 28.28 15.93 7.61
CA ALA A 52 29.41 15.25 7.00
C ALA A 52 29.19 15.03 5.50
N LEU A 53 27.97 14.64 5.11
CA LEU A 53 27.61 14.43 3.71
C LEU A 53 27.62 15.74 2.91
N LEU A 54 27.06 16.82 3.45
CA LEU A 54 27.10 18.15 2.82
C LEU A 54 28.53 18.67 2.67
N GLY A 55 29.43 18.34 3.60
CA GLY A 55 30.84 18.71 3.53
C GLY A 55 31.62 18.04 2.39
N VAL A 56 31.12 16.91 1.86
CA VAL A 56 31.80 16.16 0.79
C VAL A 56 31.07 16.15 -0.54
N LEU A 57 29.81 16.61 -0.59
CA LEU A 57 29.01 16.71 -1.81
C LEU A 57 28.98 18.17 -2.29
N PRO A 58 29.82 18.57 -3.27
CA PRO A 58 29.89 19.96 -3.71
C PRO A 58 28.54 20.44 -4.25
N GLY A 59 28.10 21.62 -3.78
CA GLY A 59 26.85 22.23 -4.20
C GLY A 59 25.58 21.55 -3.68
N ALA A 60 25.70 20.48 -2.88
CA ALA A 60 24.55 19.90 -2.22
C ALA A 60 24.03 20.82 -1.10
N ARG A 61 22.71 20.90 -0.96
CA ARG A 61 22.06 21.75 0.05
C ARG A 61 20.90 21.00 0.71
N LEU A 62 20.80 21.09 2.04
CA LEU A 62 19.62 20.63 2.76
C LEU A 62 18.43 21.54 2.40
N VAL A 63 17.35 20.96 1.87
CA VAL A 63 16.16 21.71 1.45
C VAL A 63 14.94 21.41 2.31
N ALA A 64 14.90 20.26 2.99
CA ALA A 64 13.85 19.93 3.96
C ALA A 64 14.39 19.00 5.05
N SER A 65 13.87 19.13 6.28
CA SER A 65 14.14 18.25 7.41
C SER A 65 12.86 18.11 8.24
N GLU A 66 12.30 16.92 8.25
CA GLU A 66 10.99 16.62 8.83
C GLU A 66 11.12 15.51 9.88
N ALA A 67 10.39 15.63 10.99
CA ALA A 67 10.29 14.55 11.96
C ALA A 67 9.42 13.41 11.40
N ILE A 68 9.78 12.17 11.68
CA ILE A 68 8.97 10.99 11.34
C ILE A 68 8.24 10.53 12.61
N GLY A 69 6.92 10.34 12.50
CA GLY A 69 6.07 9.86 13.59
C GLY A 69 5.28 10.98 14.29
N PRO A 70 4.63 10.67 15.43
CA PRO A 70 3.85 11.64 16.19
C PRO A 70 4.70 12.82 16.65
N GLU A 71 4.16 14.04 16.56
CA GLU A 71 4.88 15.27 16.97
C GLU A 71 5.36 15.19 18.43
N ALA A 72 4.55 14.62 19.32
CA ALA A 72 4.89 14.45 20.73
C ALA A 72 6.01 13.42 20.99
N ALA A 73 6.27 12.51 20.05
CA ALA A 73 7.23 11.42 20.20
C ALA A 73 7.80 11.00 18.84
N PRO A 74 8.67 11.84 18.23
CA PRO A 74 9.23 11.54 16.92
C PRO A 74 10.08 10.26 17.01
N VAL A 75 9.87 9.35 16.07
CA VAL A 75 10.58 8.08 15.96
C VAL A 75 11.73 8.14 14.96
N GLY A 76 11.91 9.28 14.30
CA GLY A 76 12.91 9.44 13.26
C GLY A 76 12.94 10.82 12.63
N ARG A 77 13.71 10.94 11.56
CA ARG A 77 13.86 12.16 10.75
C ARG A 77 14.03 11.81 9.28
N ARG A 78 13.38 12.57 8.40
CA ARG A 78 13.53 12.54 6.95
C ARG A 78 14.19 13.85 6.51
N GLU A 79 15.24 13.77 5.72
CA GLU A 79 15.97 14.93 5.23
C GLU A 79 16.14 14.83 3.71
N ARG A 80 15.89 15.94 3.02
CA ARG A 80 16.03 16.04 1.58
C ARG A 80 17.16 17.00 1.24
N LEU A 81 18.11 16.52 0.45
CA LEU A 81 19.25 17.29 -0.03
C LEU A 81 19.11 17.46 -1.54
N ALA A 82 19.08 18.70 -2.03
CA ALA A 82 19.18 18.97 -3.46
C ALA A 82 20.66 18.86 -3.89
N LEU A 83 20.91 18.22 -5.03
CA LEU A 83 22.25 18.04 -5.60
C LEU A 83 22.51 19.06 -6.71
N ALA A 84 23.79 19.36 -6.98
CA ALA A 84 24.19 20.31 -8.02
C ALA A 84 23.70 19.92 -9.43
N GLY A 85 23.66 18.61 -9.73
CA GLY A 85 23.19 18.08 -11.01
C GLY A 85 21.66 18.01 -11.17
N GLY A 86 20.89 18.72 -10.35
CA GLY A 86 19.42 18.76 -10.40
C GLY A 86 18.70 17.58 -9.72
N GLY A 87 19.43 16.51 -9.35
CA GLY A 87 18.88 15.38 -8.59
C GLY A 87 18.70 15.69 -7.10
N ALA A 88 18.25 14.69 -6.34
CA ALA A 88 18.12 14.80 -4.89
C ALA A 88 18.54 13.52 -4.16
N LEU A 89 19.00 13.69 -2.91
CA LEU A 89 19.13 12.62 -1.93
C LEU A 89 18.06 12.77 -0.86
N VAL A 90 17.36 11.68 -0.55
CA VAL A 90 16.44 11.60 0.59
C VAL A 90 17.00 10.62 1.60
N LEU A 91 17.29 11.13 2.79
CA LEU A 91 17.82 10.35 3.92
C LEU A 91 16.71 10.16 4.94
N GLU A 92 16.43 8.93 5.34
CA GLU A 92 15.54 8.66 6.47
C GLU A 92 16.28 7.90 7.57
N ARG A 93 16.14 8.40 8.78
CA ARG A 93 16.64 7.80 10.01
C ARG A 93 15.46 7.39 10.86
N LEU A 94 15.31 6.11 11.15
CA LEU A 94 14.37 5.61 12.15
C LEU A 94 15.13 5.16 13.40
N ALA A 95 14.93 5.88 14.50
CA ALA A 95 15.58 5.64 15.77
C ALA A 95 14.58 5.73 16.95
N PRO A 96 13.55 4.87 17.01
CA PRO A 96 12.61 4.85 18.13
C PRO A 96 13.35 4.60 19.45
N GLY A 97 13.08 5.44 20.45
CA GLY A 97 13.79 5.42 21.73
C GLY A 97 15.28 5.80 21.64
N GLY A 98 15.68 6.51 20.58
CA GLY A 98 17.07 6.95 20.35
C GLY A 98 17.99 5.87 19.76
N ILE A 99 17.51 4.64 19.57
CA ILE A 99 18.32 3.54 19.03
C ILE A 99 18.07 3.43 17.54
N LEU A 100 19.11 3.66 16.72
CA LEU A 100 19.02 3.50 15.27
C LEU A 100 18.61 2.08 14.90
N ARG A 101 17.47 1.95 14.21
CA ARG A 101 16.96 0.67 13.71
C ARG A 101 17.13 0.52 12.21
N ARG A 102 16.96 1.64 11.49
CA ARG A 102 17.00 1.66 10.03
C ARG A 102 17.48 3.01 9.55
N PHE A 103 18.33 2.98 8.53
CA PHE A 103 18.68 4.13 7.73
C PHE A 103 18.38 3.84 6.26
N THR A 104 17.75 4.76 5.55
CA THR A 104 17.58 4.67 4.10
C THR A 104 18.16 5.89 3.42
N ALA A 105 18.93 5.67 2.35
CA ALA A 105 19.34 6.71 1.43
C ALA A 105 18.70 6.44 0.07
N SER A 106 17.96 7.39 -0.47
CA SER A 106 17.30 7.28 -1.77
C SER A 106 17.81 8.36 -2.71
N TYR A 107 18.14 7.97 -3.94
CA TYR A 107 18.52 8.87 -5.01
C TYR A 107 17.34 9.10 -5.93
N GLU A 108 17.08 10.38 -6.19
CA GLU A 108 16.12 10.84 -7.17
C GLU A 108 16.86 11.52 -8.33
N GLU A 109 16.55 11.10 -9.55
CA GLU A 109 17.14 11.66 -10.76
C GLU A 109 16.35 12.87 -11.25
N PRO A 110 16.98 13.83 -11.95
CA PRO A 110 16.27 14.93 -12.60
C PRO A 110 15.19 14.42 -13.55
N HIS A 111 14.00 15.02 -13.50
CA HIS A 111 12.91 14.67 -14.40
C HIS A 111 11.95 15.86 -14.56
N GLY A 112 11.83 16.37 -15.80
CA GLY A 112 11.09 17.60 -16.09
C GLY A 112 11.62 18.78 -15.28
N GLU A 113 10.74 19.52 -14.63
CA GLU A 113 11.09 20.61 -13.70
C GLU A 113 11.42 20.13 -12.27
N GLY A 114 11.30 18.83 -12.01
CA GLY A 114 11.48 18.22 -10.69
C GLY A 114 12.44 17.04 -10.69
N THR A 115 12.15 16.06 -9.84
CA THR A 115 12.92 14.83 -9.71
C THR A 115 11.99 13.62 -9.59
N ARG A 116 12.50 12.43 -9.91
CA ARG A 116 11.79 11.17 -9.71
C ARG A 116 12.67 10.13 -9.00
N PRO A 117 12.09 9.26 -8.15
CA PRO A 117 12.87 8.26 -7.42
C PRO A 117 13.43 7.18 -8.36
N ARG A 118 14.70 6.81 -8.15
CA ARG A 118 15.40 5.86 -9.03
C ARG A 118 16.00 4.69 -8.27
N LEU A 119 16.70 4.97 -7.17
CA LEU A 119 17.47 3.97 -6.43
C LEU A 119 17.37 4.22 -4.92
N LEU A 120 17.30 3.15 -4.12
CA LEU A 120 17.27 3.20 -2.67
C LEU A 120 18.27 2.20 -2.10
N ALA A 121 19.02 2.62 -1.09
CA ALA A 121 19.85 1.79 -0.24
C ALA A 121 19.24 1.70 1.15
N LEU A 122 18.99 0.47 1.60
CA LEU A 122 18.48 0.16 2.92
C LEU A 122 19.63 -0.31 3.80
N ALA A 123 19.85 0.36 4.93
CA ALA A 123 20.88 0.03 5.91
C ALA A 123 20.30 -0.28 7.29
N ASP A 124 20.98 -1.19 8.00
CA ASP A 124 20.63 -1.59 9.37
C ASP A 124 21.10 -0.56 10.43
N GLY A 125 20.83 -0.85 11.70
CA GLY A 125 21.27 -0.01 12.83
C GLY A 125 22.79 0.11 13.00
N GLY A 126 23.57 -0.76 12.32
CA GLY A 126 25.02 -0.70 12.24
C GLY A 126 25.54 0.02 11.00
N CYS A 127 24.67 0.72 10.25
CA CYS A 127 25.00 1.43 9.02
C CYS A 127 25.56 0.54 7.91
N ARG A 128 25.20 -0.74 7.88
CA ARG A 128 25.54 -1.64 6.78
C ARG A 128 24.36 -1.75 5.82
N ILE A 129 24.62 -1.60 4.53
CA ILE A 129 23.60 -1.82 3.50
C ILE A 129 23.23 -3.30 3.53
N VAL A 130 21.93 -3.56 3.66
CA VAL A 130 21.37 -4.92 3.66
C VAL A 130 20.67 -5.24 2.34
N GLN A 131 20.17 -4.23 1.62
CA GLN A 131 19.47 -4.40 0.34
C GLN A 131 19.48 -3.09 -0.45
N GLY A 132 19.59 -3.19 -1.78
CA GLY A 132 19.25 -2.11 -2.70
C GLY A 132 17.89 -2.32 -3.37
N ARG A 133 17.25 -1.24 -3.80
CA ARG A 133 16.02 -1.28 -4.59
C ARG A 133 16.10 -0.26 -5.72
N ALA A 134 15.76 -0.65 -6.94
CA ALA A 134 15.72 0.24 -8.09
C ALA A 134 14.34 0.25 -8.73
N LEU A 135 13.91 1.42 -9.18
CA LEU A 135 12.70 1.60 -9.96
C LEU A 135 13.06 1.70 -11.44
N ASP A 136 12.33 0.95 -12.26
CA ASP A 136 12.39 0.98 -13.70
C ASP A 136 11.07 1.56 -14.22
N TRP A 137 11.18 2.65 -14.98
CA TRP A 137 10.07 3.50 -15.42
C TRP A 137 9.66 3.25 -16.87
N HIS A 138 10.34 2.34 -17.57
CA HIS A 138 10.13 2.06 -18.99
C HIS A 138 10.20 0.55 -19.28
N ALA A 139 9.81 -0.27 -18.30
CA ALA A 139 9.80 -1.71 -18.48
C ALA A 139 8.62 -2.17 -19.36
N PHE A 140 7.53 -1.40 -19.40
CA PHE A 140 6.35 -1.69 -20.21
C PHE A 140 5.90 -0.43 -20.97
N PRO A 141 5.91 -0.41 -22.30
CA PRO A 141 5.41 0.75 -23.05
C PRO A 141 3.89 0.93 -22.84
N ALA A 142 3.42 2.18 -22.89
CA ALA A 142 1.98 2.45 -22.91
C ALA A 142 1.35 1.85 -24.18
N PRO A 143 0.08 1.40 -24.14
CA PRO A 143 -0.57 0.79 -25.30
C PRO A 143 -0.63 1.71 -26.53
N ASP A 144 -0.67 3.03 -26.31
CA ASP A 144 -0.72 4.07 -27.34
C ASP A 144 0.66 4.72 -27.63
N GLY A 145 1.72 4.22 -27.00
CA GLY A 145 3.07 4.77 -27.11
C GLY A 145 3.32 6.07 -26.34
N SER A 146 2.39 6.52 -25.49
CA SER A 146 2.65 7.59 -24.53
C SER A 146 3.63 7.14 -23.43
N GLU A 147 4.11 8.08 -22.60
CA GLU A 147 4.64 7.68 -21.29
C GLU A 147 3.49 7.09 -20.47
N ASN A 148 3.72 5.99 -19.74
CA ASN A 148 2.74 5.46 -18.78
C ASN A 148 2.36 6.58 -17.79
N GLY A 149 1.15 6.52 -17.23
CA GLY A 149 0.48 7.61 -16.52
C GLY A 149 1.10 8.10 -15.19
N GLY A 150 2.40 7.89 -14.98
CA GLY A 150 3.21 8.63 -14.02
C GLY A 150 3.95 7.80 -12.98
N GLY A 151 3.82 6.46 -13.01
CA GLY A 151 4.43 5.53 -12.05
C GLY A 151 5.56 4.66 -12.63
N PRO A 152 6.38 4.02 -11.78
CA PRO A 152 7.36 3.04 -12.20
C PRO A 152 6.69 1.70 -12.56
N ASP A 153 7.21 1.03 -13.59
CA ASP A 153 6.66 -0.21 -14.14
C ASP A 153 7.13 -1.46 -13.39
N ARG A 154 8.33 -1.38 -12.80
CA ARG A 154 9.00 -2.52 -12.19
C ARG A 154 9.92 -2.09 -11.04
N LEU A 155 9.87 -2.88 -9.96
CA LEU A 155 10.78 -2.79 -8.82
C LEU A 155 11.84 -3.89 -8.91
N VAL A 156 13.11 -3.52 -8.88
CA VAL A 156 14.24 -4.46 -8.88
C VAL A 156 14.88 -4.49 -7.51
N LEU A 157 14.97 -5.67 -6.91
CA LEU A 157 15.74 -5.90 -5.68
C LEU A 157 17.21 -6.12 -6.06
N LEU A 158 18.11 -5.37 -5.45
CA LEU A 158 19.55 -5.40 -5.70
C LEU A 158 20.30 -5.97 -4.49
N ALA A 159 21.51 -6.47 -4.74
CA ALA A 159 22.41 -6.88 -3.68
C ALA A 159 22.86 -5.70 -2.81
N ALA A 160 23.51 -6.00 -1.68
CA ALA A 160 23.97 -5.00 -0.72
C ALA A 160 25.01 -4.02 -1.29
N ASP A 161 25.71 -4.39 -2.37
CA ASP A 161 26.60 -3.48 -3.09
C ASP A 161 25.86 -2.53 -4.05
N LEU A 162 24.52 -2.60 -4.11
CA LEU A 162 23.64 -1.84 -5.01
C LEU A 162 23.88 -2.15 -6.50
N THR A 163 24.41 -3.33 -6.78
CA THR A 163 24.58 -3.89 -8.12
C THR A 163 23.99 -5.30 -8.17
N GLY A 164 23.76 -5.84 -9.36
CA GLY A 164 23.21 -7.19 -9.55
C GLY A 164 21.74 -7.33 -9.10
N ALA A 165 20.86 -7.67 -10.04
CA ALA A 165 19.48 -7.95 -9.72
C ALA A 165 19.35 -9.30 -8.99
N LEU A 166 18.77 -9.29 -7.79
CA LEU A 166 18.41 -10.47 -7.01
C LEU A 166 17.01 -10.96 -7.37
N ALA A 167 16.09 -10.02 -7.59
CA ALA A 167 14.71 -10.29 -8.01
C ALA A 167 14.15 -9.05 -8.72
N ALA A 168 13.06 -9.23 -9.45
CA ALA A 168 12.28 -8.14 -10.00
C ALA A 168 10.79 -8.42 -9.82
N GLU A 169 10.02 -7.37 -9.58
CA GLU A 169 8.61 -7.42 -9.25
C GLU A 169 7.87 -6.43 -10.15
N PRO A 170 6.80 -6.84 -10.84
CA PRO A 170 6.00 -5.92 -11.62
C PRO A 170 5.26 -4.92 -10.71
N LEU A 171 5.15 -3.70 -11.19
CA LEU A 171 4.35 -2.63 -10.58
C LEU A 171 3.19 -2.23 -11.48
N ASP A 172 3.41 -2.22 -12.80
CA ASP A 172 2.36 -1.95 -13.79
C ASP A 172 2.50 -2.86 -15.04
N PRO A 173 2.32 -4.20 -14.91
CA PRO A 173 2.45 -5.10 -16.04
C PRO A 173 1.29 -4.91 -17.05
N PRO A 174 1.39 -5.43 -18.28
CA PRO A 174 0.23 -5.50 -19.17
C PRO A 174 -0.82 -6.48 -18.62
N VAL A 175 -2.10 -6.16 -18.80
CA VAL A 175 -3.21 -7.07 -18.47
C VAL A 175 -3.13 -8.31 -19.39
N PRO A 176 -3.15 -9.55 -18.84
CA PRO A 176 -3.10 -10.74 -19.66
C PRO A 176 -4.33 -10.82 -20.57
N PRO A 177 -4.23 -11.37 -21.80
CA PRO A 177 -5.40 -11.60 -22.64
C PRO A 177 -6.33 -12.64 -22.00
N GLY A 178 -7.62 -12.56 -22.29
CA GLY A 178 -8.60 -13.48 -21.75
C GLY A 178 -9.96 -13.35 -22.43
N ARG A 179 -10.94 -14.10 -21.90
CA ARG A 179 -12.35 -14.02 -22.31
C ARG A 179 -13.19 -13.60 -21.12
N ASP A 180 -14.31 -12.95 -21.39
CA ASP A 180 -15.23 -12.58 -20.32
C ASP A 180 -15.73 -13.86 -19.62
N PRO A 181 -15.56 -13.99 -18.29
CA PRO A 181 -15.91 -15.22 -17.60
C PRO A 181 -17.39 -15.34 -17.28
N GLU A 182 -18.20 -14.33 -17.62
CA GLU A 182 -19.60 -14.18 -17.27
C GLU A 182 -19.83 -14.28 -15.74
N GLY A 183 -21.09 -14.12 -15.33
CA GLY A 183 -21.53 -14.27 -13.94
C GLY A 183 -21.86 -12.94 -13.27
N VAL A 184 -21.88 -12.94 -11.94
CA VAL A 184 -22.27 -11.74 -11.19
C VAL A 184 -21.13 -10.75 -11.16
N THR A 185 -21.32 -9.59 -11.78
CA THR A 185 -20.33 -8.51 -11.79
C THR A 185 -20.20 -7.90 -10.39
N VAL A 186 -18.97 -7.93 -9.85
CA VAL A 186 -18.59 -7.25 -8.62
C VAL A 186 -17.42 -6.30 -8.94
N ALA A 187 -17.61 -5.02 -8.68
CA ALA A 187 -16.51 -4.05 -8.73
C ALA A 187 -15.78 -4.04 -7.39
N GLN A 188 -14.46 -4.05 -7.41
CA GLN A 188 -13.63 -3.90 -6.23
C GLN A 188 -12.82 -2.63 -6.35
N VAL A 189 -13.03 -1.69 -5.43
CA VAL A 189 -12.27 -0.45 -5.35
C VAL A 189 -11.25 -0.58 -4.22
N ASP A 190 -9.96 -0.69 -4.56
CA ASP A 190 -8.87 -0.96 -3.61
C ASP A 190 -7.53 -0.39 -4.12
N ALA A 191 -6.40 -0.82 -3.55
CA ALA A 191 -5.03 -0.53 -3.96
C ALA A 191 -4.62 -1.14 -5.32
N GLY A 192 -5.58 -1.72 -6.05
CA GLY A 192 -5.39 -2.52 -7.28
C GLY A 192 -5.43 -4.02 -7.01
N VAL A 193 -5.23 -4.84 -8.04
CA VAL A 193 -5.23 -6.31 -7.96
C VAL A 193 -4.09 -6.86 -8.79
N ALA A 194 -3.34 -7.84 -8.27
CA ALA A 194 -2.39 -8.64 -9.05
C ALA A 194 -3.15 -9.56 -10.01
N TYR A 195 -3.69 -8.96 -11.08
CA TYR A 195 -4.63 -9.58 -12.01
C TYR A 195 -3.98 -10.64 -12.92
N ASP A 196 -2.66 -10.76 -12.89
CA ASP A 196 -1.87 -11.76 -13.61
C ASP A 196 -1.76 -13.09 -12.85
N LEU A 197 -2.19 -13.13 -11.58
CA LEU A 197 -2.24 -14.36 -10.81
C LEU A 197 -3.24 -15.35 -11.43
N PRO A 198 -2.90 -16.65 -11.55
CA PRO A 198 -3.80 -17.66 -12.11
C PRO A 198 -5.17 -17.75 -11.42
N ALA A 199 -5.22 -17.48 -10.10
CA ALA A 199 -6.45 -17.47 -9.32
C ALA A 199 -7.40 -16.30 -9.65
N ILE A 200 -6.90 -15.25 -10.32
CA ILE A 200 -7.63 -14.00 -10.58
C ILE A 200 -7.83 -13.77 -12.08
N ALA A 201 -6.82 -14.03 -12.91
CA ALA A 201 -6.80 -13.70 -14.33
C ALA A 201 -8.03 -14.23 -15.10
N GLY A 202 -8.47 -15.45 -14.76
CA GLY A 202 -9.64 -16.10 -15.36
C GLY A 202 -11.00 -15.57 -14.89
N ARG A 203 -11.03 -14.61 -13.96
CA ARG A 203 -12.26 -14.01 -13.41
C ARG A 203 -12.41 -12.52 -13.72
N LEU A 204 -11.47 -11.92 -14.45
CA LEU A 204 -11.54 -10.52 -14.86
C LEU A 204 -12.68 -10.29 -15.86
N ALA A 205 -13.55 -9.33 -15.53
CA ALA A 205 -14.60 -8.85 -16.41
C ALA A 205 -14.01 -8.24 -17.68
N ARG A 206 -14.55 -8.62 -18.84
CA ARG A 206 -14.08 -8.15 -20.15
C ARG A 206 -15.22 -7.70 -21.05
N ASP A 207 -14.91 -6.89 -22.04
CA ASP A 207 -15.84 -6.59 -23.13
C ASP A 207 -15.84 -7.68 -24.21
N ALA A 208 -16.63 -7.47 -25.28
CA ALA A 208 -16.72 -8.40 -26.40
C ALA A 208 -15.41 -8.52 -27.22
N GLY A 209 -14.51 -7.54 -27.11
CA GLY A 209 -13.18 -7.57 -27.70
C GLY A 209 -12.15 -8.34 -26.85
N GLY A 210 -12.49 -8.66 -25.61
CA GLY A 210 -11.59 -9.31 -24.65
C GLY A 210 -10.77 -8.34 -23.81
N GLU A 211 -11.02 -7.03 -23.94
CA GLU A 211 -10.36 -6.01 -23.12
C GLU A 211 -10.94 -6.01 -21.70
N ALA A 212 -10.07 -5.92 -20.69
CA ALA A 212 -10.52 -5.91 -19.30
C ALA A 212 -11.23 -4.60 -18.95
N LEU A 213 -12.32 -4.70 -18.18
CA LEU A 213 -13.12 -3.55 -17.78
C LEU A 213 -12.57 -2.81 -16.54
N GLY A 214 -11.50 -3.32 -15.95
CA GLY A 214 -10.82 -2.70 -14.82
C GLY A 214 -10.08 -1.43 -15.23
N TYR A 215 -9.84 -0.54 -14.26
CA TYR A 215 -9.20 0.74 -14.53
C TYR A 215 -8.44 1.28 -13.32
N ASP A 216 -7.24 1.79 -13.56
CA ASP A 216 -6.43 2.45 -12.56
C ASP A 216 -6.78 3.93 -12.51
N TRP A 217 -7.46 4.39 -11.45
CA TRP A 217 -7.79 5.81 -11.32
C TRP A 217 -6.70 6.64 -10.64
N TRP A 218 -5.61 6.01 -10.20
CA TRP A 218 -4.40 6.67 -9.75
C TRP A 218 -3.53 7.04 -10.96
N ASP A 219 -3.20 6.04 -11.79
CA ASP A 219 -2.31 6.19 -12.95
C ASP A 219 -3.06 6.53 -14.25
N LEU A 220 -4.40 6.42 -14.26
CA LEU A 220 -5.28 6.78 -15.39
C LEU A 220 -5.09 5.92 -16.63
N ASP A 221 -4.95 4.62 -16.41
CA ASP A 221 -4.75 3.63 -17.44
C ASP A 221 -5.62 2.36 -17.17
N PRO A 222 -5.70 1.40 -18.11
CA PRO A 222 -6.48 0.19 -17.91
C PRO A 222 -5.75 -0.90 -17.09
N ARG A 223 -4.77 -0.55 -16.25
CA ARG A 223 -3.92 -1.51 -15.52
C ARG A 223 -3.98 -1.28 -14.00
N PRO A 224 -5.10 -1.60 -13.34
CA PRO A 224 -5.26 -1.43 -11.89
C PRO A 224 -4.46 -2.48 -11.09
N TYR A 225 -3.14 -2.49 -11.23
CA TYR A 225 -2.27 -3.44 -10.53
C TYR A 225 -2.14 -3.06 -9.07
N ASP A 226 -1.99 -4.05 -8.18
CA ASP A 226 -1.99 -3.84 -6.73
C ASP A 226 -0.71 -3.19 -6.23
N ALA A 227 -0.26 -2.05 -6.78
CA ALA A 227 1.06 -1.47 -6.56
C ALA A 227 1.00 -0.06 -5.96
N ASN A 228 0.18 0.13 -4.92
CA ASN A 228 -0.09 1.44 -4.35
C ASN A 228 1.18 2.15 -3.81
N PRO A 229 1.61 3.27 -4.42
CA PRO A 229 2.86 3.94 -4.10
C PRO A 229 2.72 5.01 -3.00
N ALA A 230 1.52 5.20 -2.43
CA ALA A 230 1.20 6.35 -1.57
C ALA A 230 2.15 6.54 -0.37
N VAL A 231 2.65 5.44 0.21
CA VAL A 231 3.64 5.50 1.30
C VAL A 231 5.06 5.54 0.74
N SER A 232 5.36 4.67 -0.22
CA SER A 232 6.66 4.61 -0.89
C SER A 232 6.57 3.84 -2.21
N PRO A 233 7.13 4.35 -3.33
CA PRO A 233 7.22 3.59 -4.57
C PRO A 233 8.20 2.41 -4.46
N PHE A 234 9.16 2.44 -3.52
CA PHE A 234 10.08 1.31 -3.28
C PHE A 234 9.48 0.23 -2.38
N PHE A 235 8.42 0.55 -1.64
CA PHE A 235 7.70 -0.34 -0.74
C PHE A 235 6.19 -0.16 -0.93
N PRO A 236 5.66 -0.48 -2.12
CA PRO A 236 4.25 -0.28 -2.43
C PRO A 236 3.39 -1.09 -1.47
N ALA A 237 2.31 -0.48 -1.00
CA ALA A 237 1.30 -1.17 -0.21
C ALA A 237 0.54 -2.15 -1.12
N ARG A 238 0.23 -3.33 -0.60
CA ARG A 238 -0.48 -4.41 -1.29
C ARG A 238 -1.67 -4.79 -0.41
N HIS A 239 -2.88 -4.70 -0.93
CA HIS A 239 -4.09 -5.01 -0.14
C HIS A 239 -5.20 -5.56 -1.03
N GLY A 240 -5.40 -5.00 -2.21
CA GLY A 240 -6.54 -5.38 -3.04
C GLY A 240 -6.42 -6.80 -3.61
N THR A 241 -5.22 -7.35 -3.80
CA THR A 241 -5.08 -8.76 -4.19
C THR A 241 -5.60 -9.71 -3.11
N GLU A 242 -5.32 -9.41 -1.83
CA GLU A 242 -5.76 -10.25 -0.72
C GLU A 242 -7.29 -10.24 -0.60
N VAL A 243 -7.90 -9.06 -0.75
CA VAL A 243 -9.36 -8.87 -0.79
C VAL A 243 -9.98 -9.60 -1.98
N ALA A 244 -9.41 -9.44 -3.18
CA ALA A 244 -9.90 -10.06 -4.41
C ALA A 244 -9.81 -11.58 -4.34
N GLY A 245 -8.69 -12.09 -3.83
CA GLY A 245 -8.47 -13.52 -3.61
C GLY A 245 -9.50 -14.12 -2.67
N LEU A 246 -9.81 -13.44 -1.55
CA LEU A 246 -10.84 -13.90 -0.62
C LEU A 246 -12.24 -13.87 -1.25
N LEU A 247 -12.58 -12.79 -1.97
CA LEU A 247 -13.85 -12.66 -2.69
C LEU A 247 -14.04 -13.82 -3.68
N LEU A 248 -13.03 -14.13 -4.50
CA LEU A 248 -13.09 -15.19 -5.51
C LEU A 248 -13.04 -16.59 -4.88
N ALA A 249 -12.38 -16.76 -3.75
CA ALA A 249 -12.39 -18.01 -3.00
C ALA A 249 -13.78 -18.34 -2.45
N GLU A 250 -14.50 -17.32 -1.94
CA GLU A 250 -15.85 -17.51 -1.40
C GLU A 250 -16.94 -17.50 -2.49
N ALA A 251 -16.73 -16.79 -3.61
CA ALA A 251 -17.67 -16.74 -4.73
C ALA A 251 -16.95 -16.90 -6.09
N PRO A 252 -16.61 -18.14 -6.48
CA PRO A 252 -15.88 -18.42 -7.73
C PRO A 252 -16.59 -18.00 -9.02
N GLY A 253 -17.90 -17.76 -8.96
CA GLY A 253 -18.73 -17.26 -10.08
C GLY A 253 -18.76 -15.74 -10.23
N VAL A 254 -18.00 -14.99 -9.43
CA VAL A 254 -17.89 -13.53 -9.54
C VAL A 254 -17.13 -13.13 -10.80
N ARG A 255 -17.72 -12.23 -11.58
CA ARG A 255 -17.07 -11.50 -12.67
C ARG A 255 -16.46 -10.24 -12.08
N LEU A 256 -15.13 -10.21 -11.90
CA LEU A 256 -14.43 -9.19 -11.12
C LEU A 256 -14.06 -7.98 -11.98
N VAL A 257 -14.41 -6.78 -11.53
CA VAL A 257 -13.94 -5.52 -12.12
C VAL A 257 -13.01 -4.82 -11.11
N PRO A 258 -11.69 -4.90 -11.27
CA PRO A 258 -10.76 -4.22 -10.36
C PRO A 258 -10.67 -2.73 -10.70
N TYR A 259 -10.81 -1.87 -9.68
CA TYR A 259 -10.54 -0.44 -9.77
C TYR A 259 -9.51 -0.06 -8.71
N ARG A 260 -8.40 0.56 -9.15
CA ARG A 260 -7.48 1.19 -8.19
C ARG A 260 -8.01 2.57 -7.83
N TYR A 261 -8.07 2.87 -6.53
CA TYR A 261 -8.73 4.08 -6.03
C TYR A 261 -8.02 5.37 -6.49
N PRO A 262 -8.76 6.48 -6.64
CA PRO A 262 -8.30 7.67 -7.36
C PRO A 262 -7.46 8.64 -6.51
N ARG A 263 -6.59 8.20 -5.61
CA ARG A 263 -5.72 9.19 -4.96
C ARG A 263 -4.64 9.67 -5.93
N PRO A 264 -4.12 10.89 -5.75
CA PRO A 264 -4.48 11.87 -4.71
C PRO A 264 -5.84 12.56 -4.90
N ASP A 265 -6.48 12.42 -6.05
CA ASP A 265 -7.73 13.10 -6.43
C ASP A 265 -9.01 12.29 -6.16
N MET A 266 -9.42 12.26 -4.88
CA MET A 266 -10.64 11.55 -4.48
C MET A 266 -11.93 12.13 -5.11
N GLY A 267 -11.88 13.31 -5.74
CA GLY A 267 -12.99 13.87 -6.51
C GLY A 267 -13.43 12.96 -7.66
N ARG A 268 -12.56 12.08 -8.15
CA ARG A 268 -12.90 11.11 -9.21
C ARG A 268 -13.71 9.92 -8.74
N MET A 269 -13.99 9.78 -7.44
CA MET A 269 -14.82 8.67 -6.95
C MET A 269 -16.20 8.61 -7.62
N ALA A 270 -16.76 9.75 -8.05
CA ALA A 270 -17.97 9.74 -8.87
C ALA A 270 -17.76 8.96 -10.19
N ALA A 271 -16.65 9.21 -10.90
CA ALA A 271 -16.32 8.50 -12.12
C ALA A 271 -16.06 7.00 -11.90
N VAL A 272 -15.51 6.62 -10.74
CA VAL A 272 -15.35 5.20 -10.34
C VAL A 272 -16.72 4.51 -10.20
N VAL A 273 -17.67 5.14 -9.51
CA VAL A 273 -19.03 4.60 -9.35
C VAL A 273 -19.73 4.48 -10.71
N GLU A 274 -19.65 5.51 -11.54
CA GLU A 274 -20.22 5.52 -12.89
C GLU A 274 -19.58 4.44 -13.79
N ALA A 275 -18.29 4.18 -13.65
CA ALA A 275 -17.61 3.10 -14.36
C ALA A 275 -18.09 1.72 -13.90
N ALA A 276 -18.25 1.53 -12.58
CA ALA A 276 -18.82 0.30 -12.02
C ALA A 276 -20.24 0.05 -12.54
N ALA A 277 -21.09 1.09 -12.59
CA ALA A 277 -22.43 1.02 -13.15
C ALA A 277 -22.41 0.61 -14.64
N ARG A 278 -21.57 1.26 -15.46
CA ARG A 278 -21.39 0.91 -16.88
C ARG A 278 -20.85 -0.51 -17.10
N ALA A 279 -20.02 -1.01 -16.19
CA ALA A 279 -19.52 -2.39 -16.22
C ALA A 279 -20.59 -3.43 -15.82
N GLY A 280 -21.77 -2.97 -15.37
CA GLY A 280 -22.88 -3.80 -14.91
C GLY A 280 -22.71 -4.32 -13.48
N ALA A 281 -21.89 -3.67 -12.66
CA ALA A 281 -21.65 -4.09 -11.28
C ALA A 281 -22.89 -3.81 -10.42
N GLY A 282 -23.57 -4.86 -9.97
CA GLY A 282 -24.65 -4.74 -8.98
C GLY A 282 -24.13 -4.63 -7.54
N ILE A 283 -22.84 -4.92 -7.33
CA ILE A 283 -22.18 -4.95 -6.02
C ILE A 283 -20.83 -4.25 -6.17
N VAL A 284 -20.51 -3.35 -5.24
CA VAL A 284 -19.23 -2.66 -5.13
C VAL A 284 -18.61 -2.95 -3.76
N ALA A 285 -17.46 -3.61 -3.75
CA ALA A 285 -16.65 -3.83 -2.56
C ALA A 285 -15.67 -2.67 -2.37
N LEU A 286 -15.74 -2.01 -1.22
CA LEU A 286 -14.97 -0.81 -0.89
C LEU A 286 -14.35 -0.94 0.52
N PRO A 287 -13.30 -1.76 0.70
CA PRO A 287 -12.64 -1.99 1.99
C PRO A 287 -11.68 -0.86 2.38
N MET A 288 -12.16 0.39 2.30
CA MET A 288 -11.37 1.58 2.59
C MET A 288 -12.24 2.68 3.19
N GLY A 289 -11.58 3.63 3.84
CA GLY A 289 -12.22 4.82 4.38
C GLY A 289 -11.21 5.88 4.77
N SER A 290 -11.70 7.02 5.24
CA SER A 290 -10.88 8.08 5.82
C SER A 290 -11.64 8.85 6.89
N ASN A 291 -10.92 9.69 7.64
CA ASN A 291 -11.54 10.59 8.63
C ASN A 291 -12.10 11.89 8.00
N SER A 292 -11.98 12.06 6.68
CA SER A 292 -12.29 13.32 5.99
C SER A 292 -13.50 13.15 5.09
N ARG A 293 -14.65 13.69 5.51
CA ARG A 293 -15.90 13.64 4.74
C ARG A 293 -15.77 14.24 3.35
N ASP A 294 -15.09 15.38 3.24
CA ASP A 294 -14.97 16.15 2.00
C ASP A 294 -14.33 15.34 0.87
N LEU A 295 -13.42 14.41 1.21
CA LEU A 295 -12.82 13.49 0.22
C LEU A 295 -13.83 12.50 -0.36
N TRP A 296 -14.99 12.31 0.26
CA TRP A 296 -16.00 11.31 -0.12
C TRP A 296 -17.26 11.93 -0.71
N GLU A 297 -17.37 13.26 -0.84
CA GLU A 297 -18.60 13.90 -1.35
C GLU A 297 -18.97 13.41 -2.76
N ALA A 298 -18.00 13.29 -3.66
CA ALA A 298 -18.20 12.75 -5.00
C ALA A 298 -18.71 11.30 -4.98
N PHE A 299 -18.16 10.47 -4.09
CA PHE A 299 -18.64 9.10 -3.89
C PHE A 299 -20.08 9.09 -3.36
N LEU A 300 -20.37 9.86 -2.31
CA LEU A 300 -21.67 9.85 -1.64
C LEU A 300 -22.78 10.32 -2.59
N ALA A 301 -22.53 11.34 -3.40
CA ALA A 301 -23.46 11.81 -4.41
C ALA A 301 -23.72 10.74 -5.48
N ALA A 302 -22.67 10.14 -6.04
CA ALA A 302 -22.81 9.12 -7.09
C ALA A 302 -23.45 7.83 -6.55
N ALA A 303 -23.01 7.33 -5.40
CA ALA A 303 -23.59 6.14 -4.76
C ALA A 303 -25.08 6.34 -4.44
N GLY A 304 -25.48 7.53 -3.98
CA GLY A 304 -26.89 7.87 -3.75
C GLY A 304 -27.74 7.94 -5.03
N ALA A 305 -27.11 8.22 -6.18
CA ALA A 305 -27.77 8.22 -7.49
C ALA A 305 -27.94 6.82 -8.11
N HIS A 306 -27.30 5.79 -7.54
CA HIS A 306 -27.35 4.40 -7.97
C HIS A 306 -28.01 3.47 -6.93
N PRO A 307 -29.31 3.67 -6.60
CA PRO A 307 -30.01 2.87 -5.59
C PRO A 307 -30.10 1.37 -5.94
N GLU A 308 -29.85 0.99 -7.19
CA GLU A 308 -29.80 -0.39 -7.65
C GLU A 308 -28.52 -1.13 -7.27
N MET A 309 -27.42 -0.41 -7.01
CA MET A 309 -26.08 -0.95 -6.70
C MET A 309 -25.86 -1.07 -5.19
N LEU A 310 -25.41 -2.22 -4.71
CA LEU A 310 -25.05 -2.42 -3.29
C LEU A 310 -23.59 -2.05 -3.05
N PHE A 311 -23.33 -1.11 -2.15
CA PHE A 311 -21.98 -0.74 -1.73
C PHE A 311 -21.65 -1.38 -0.38
N VAL A 312 -20.65 -2.28 -0.33
CA VAL A 312 -20.21 -2.92 0.91
C VAL A 312 -18.92 -2.25 1.38
N VAL A 313 -18.94 -1.66 2.58
CA VAL A 313 -17.86 -0.78 3.09
C VAL A 313 -17.35 -1.24 4.45
N SER A 314 -16.04 -1.12 4.68
CA SER A 314 -15.44 -1.45 5.98
C SER A 314 -15.62 -0.31 7.00
N ALA A 315 -15.89 -0.66 8.25
CA ALA A 315 -16.01 0.30 9.35
C ALA A 315 -14.65 0.94 9.77
N GLY A 316 -13.53 0.33 9.39
CA GLY A 316 -12.19 0.74 9.81
C GLY A 316 -11.69 0.02 11.07
N ASN A 317 -10.40 0.18 11.38
CA ASN A 317 -9.70 -0.62 12.40
C ASN A 317 -8.91 0.27 13.39
N ASP A 318 -9.52 1.36 13.88
CA ASP A 318 -8.91 2.29 14.83
C ASP A 318 -9.36 2.11 16.29
N GLY A 319 -10.17 1.08 16.57
CA GLY A 319 -10.70 0.77 17.89
C GLY A 319 -11.62 1.86 18.45
N ARG A 320 -12.48 2.43 17.60
CA ARG A 320 -13.36 3.54 18.00
C ARG A 320 -14.82 3.37 17.57
N ASP A 321 -15.68 4.09 18.29
CA ASP A 321 -17.06 4.35 17.91
C ASP A 321 -17.12 5.35 16.75
N ILE A 322 -17.70 4.95 15.62
CA ILE A 322 -17.86 5.80 14.43
C ILE A 322 -19.17 6.58 14.41
N ASP A 323 -20.09 6.33 15.34
CA ASP A 323 -21.23 7.23 15.56
C ASP A 323 -20.75 8.53 16.23
N GLU A 324 -19.73 8.44 17.09
CA GLU A 324 -19.07 9.59 17.74
C GLU A 324 -17.91 10.17 16.92
N ARG A 325 -17.09 9.30 16.30
CA ARG A 325 -15.88 9.67 15.54
C ARG A 325 -15.91 9.06 14.13
N PRO A 326 -16.66 9.69 13.20
CA PRO A 326 -16.98 9.10 11.90
C PRO A 326 -15.78 8.62 11.08
N VAL A 327 -15.99 7.53 10.36
CA VAL A 327 -15.18 7.10 9.22
C VAL A 327 -16.04 7.22 7.97
N TRP A 328 -15.51 7.83 6.92
CA TRP A 328 -16.23 8.02 5.65
C TRP A 328 -15.71 7.05 4.59
N PRO A 329 -16.59 6.43 3.79
CA PRO A 329 -18.04 6.64 3.76
C PRO A 329 -18.82 5.75 4.75
N ALA A 330 -18.15 4.96 5.59
CA ALA A 330 -18.78 3.97 6.48
C ALA A 330 -19.91 4.50 7.39
N ALA A 331 -19.80 5.75 7.85
CA ALA A 331 -20.81 6.43 8.67
C ALA A 331 -21.91 7.14 7.86
N ALA A 332 -21.95 6.97 6.54
CA ALA A 332 -22.99 7.58 5.71
C ALA A 332 -24.31 6.80 5.80
N GLY A 333 -25.42 7.53 5.94
CA GLY A 333 -26.77 6.97 5.99
C GLY A 333 -27.40 6.72 4.61
N LEU A 334 -26.68 6.10 3.68
CA LEU A 334 -27.24 5.74 2.36
C LEU A 334 -27.94 4.37 2.42
N ASP A 335 -29.15 4.26 1.85
CA ASP A 335 -29.96 3.05 1.91
C ASP A 335 -29.30 1.83 1.26
N ASN A 336 -28.53 2.07 0.20
CA ASN A 336 -27.78 1.07 -0.57
C ASN A 336 -26.33 0.85 -0.10
N LEU A 337 -25.95 1.43 1.04
CA LEU A 337 -24.67 1.19 1.71
C LEU A 337 -24.80 0.13 2.79
N LEU A 338 -23.92 -0.85 2.83
CA LEU A 338 -23.85 -1.89 3.85
C LEU A 338 -22.48 -1.83 4.55
N THR A 339 -22.46 -1.25 5.75
CA THR A 339 -21.23 -1.06 6.53
C THR A 339 -20.98 -2.27 7.42
N VAL A 340 -19.80 -2.89 7.29
CA VAL A 340 -19.43 -4.13 7.97
C VAL A 340 -18.19 -3.93 8.84
N THR A 341 -18.16 -4.59 9.99
CA THR A 341 -16.99 -4.62 10.88
C THR A 341 -16.53 -6.05 11.17
N SER A 342 -15.28 -6.20 11.63
CA SER A 342 -14.70 -7.52 11.90
C SER A 342 -15.02 -8.02 13.31
N SER A 343 -15.38 -9.29 13.39
CA SER A 343 -15.49 -10.05 14.63
C SER A 343 -14.46 -11.18 14.70
N GLU A 344 -14.23 -11.66 15.91
CA GLU A 344 -13.69 -12.99 16.15
C GLU A 344 -14.69 -14.08 15.69
N ALA A 345 -14.25 -15.33 15.65
CA ALA A 345 -15.09 -16.47 15.26
C ALA A 345 -16.28 -16.73 16.21
N ASP A 346 -16.24 -16.19 17.44
CA ASP A 346 -17.31 -16.31 18.44
C ASP A 346 -18.27 -15.11 18.46
N GLY A 347 -18.11 -14.16 17.54
CA GLY A 347 -18.97 -12.99 17.40
C GLY A 347 -18.59 -11.80 18.28
N ARG A 348 -17.53 -11.91 19.09
CA ARG A 348 -16.96 -10.74 19.76
C ARG A 348 -16.36 -9.77 18.74
N LEU A 349 -16.50 -8.47 18.95
CA LEU A 349 -15.80 -7.45 18.16
C LEU A 349 -14.28 -7.73 18.18
N ALA A 350 -13.67 -7.76 17.00
CA ALA A 350 -12.24 -8.02 16.90
C ALA A 350 -11.42 -6.86 17.48
N PRO A 351 -10.25 -7.13 18.10
CA PRO A 351 -9.38 -6.08 18.61
C PRO A 351 -9.01 -5.06 17.54
N GLY A 352 -9.25 -3.78 17.83
CA GLY A 352 -9.00 -2.68 16.89
C GLY A 352 -10.12 -2.43 15.89
N SER A 353 -11.12 -3.29 15.74
CA SER A 353 -12.28 -2.98 14.88
C SER A 353 -13.07 -1.79 15.40
N ASN A 354 -13.55 -0.95 14.47
CA ASN A 354 -14.50 0.10 14.78
C ASN A 354 -15.93 -0.45 14.96
N TRP A 355 -16.77 0.27 15.70
CA TRP A 355 -18.17 -0.07 15.93
C TRP A 355 -19.05 1.17 15.81
N GLY A 356 -20.37 0.97 15.78
CA GLY A 356 -21.35 2.05 15.75
C GLY A 356 -22.75 1.45 15.70
N ALA A 357 -23.55 1.69 16.75
CA ALA A 357 -24.91 1.19 16.85
C ALA A 357 -25.83 1.77 15.76
N GLU A 358 -25.48 2.93 15.21
CA GLU A 358 -26.22 3.66 14.15
C GLU A 358 -25.50 3.75 12.81
N SER A 359 -24.21 3.46 12.74
CA SER A 359 -23.45 3.56 11.48
C SER A 359 -23.03 2.19 10.93
N VAL A 360 -22.83 1.18 11.78
CA VAL A 360 -22.35 -0.14 11.36
C VAL A 360 -23.51 -1.13 11.33
N ASP A 361 -23.72 -1.82 10.21
CA ASP A 361 -24.84 -2.73 10.05
C ASP A 361 -24.56 -4.12 10.63
N LEU A 362 -23.37 -4.68 10.39
CA LEU A 362 -23.05 -6.08 10.69
C LEU A 362 -21.65 -6.33 11.27
N LEU A 363 -21.59 -7.31 12.16
CA LEU A 363 -20.37 -8.03 12.56
C LEU A 363 -20.18 -9.25 11.66
N VAL A 364 -18.94 -9.49 11.22
CA VAL A 364 -18.58 -10.63 10.37
C VAL A 364 -17.24 -11.19 10.81
N PRO A 365 -17.07 -12.52 10.98
CA PRO A 365 -15.76 -13.09 11.27
C PRO A 365 -14.77 -12.78 10.16
N ALA A 366 -13.80 -11.93 10.43
CA ALA A 366 -12.83 -11.49 9.44
C ALA A 366 -11.41 -11.42 10.01
N GLU A 367 -11.17 -12.12 11.12
CA GLU A 367 -9.85 -12.31 11.69
C GLU A 367 -9.20 -13.59 11.16
N ARG A 368 -7.92 -13.52 10.83
CA ARG A 368 -7.10 -14.66 10.36
C ARG A 368 -7.71 -15.39 9.16
N GLN A 369 -8.26 -14.63 8.21
CA GLN A 369 -8.79 -15.16 6.95
C GLN A 369 -7.65 -15.64 6.07
N ALA A 370 -7.82 -16.81 5.45
CA ALA A 370 -6.87 -17.32 4.48
C ALA A 370 -7.01 -16.53 3.17
N VAL A 371 -5.94 -15.85 2.78
CA VAL A 371 -5.87 -15.03 1.56
C VAL A 371 -4.64 -15.43 0.74
N VAL A 372 -4.55 -14.89 -0.49
CA VAL A 372 -3.34 -14.96 -1.30
C VAL A 372 -2.74 -13.56 -1.43
N ASP A 373 -1.44 -13.44 -1.21
CA ASP A 373 -0.73 -12.18 -1.44
C ASP A 373 -0.55 -11.89 -2.95
N TYR A 374 0.00 -10.73 -3.28
CA TYR A 374 0.28 -10.32 -4.67
C TYR A 374 1.24 -11.25 -5.44
N ARG A 375 1.92 -12.17 -4.76
CA ARG A 375 2.79 -13.20 -5.37
C ARG A 375 2.10 -14.56 -5.47
N GLY A 376 0.81 -14.63 -5.12
CA GLY A 376 0.02 -15.86 -5.08
C GLY A 376 0.38 -16.78 -3.91
N ARG A 377 1.05 -16.27 -2.86
CA ARG A 377 1.42 -17.07 -1.69
C ARG A 377 0.32 -17.00 -0.62
N PRO A 378 0.03 -18.10 0.08
CA PRO A 378 -0.92 -18.08 1.19
C PRO A 378 -0.47 -17.12 2.30
N HIS A 379 -1.42 -16.33 2.80
CA HIS A 379 -1.25 -15.41 3.91
C HIS A 379 -2.49 -15.45 4.83
N LEU A 380 -2.35 -14.98 6.07
CA LEU A 380 -3.47 -14.79 6.99
C LEU A 380 -3.67 -13.31 7.21
N ALA A 381 -4.86 -12.82 6.90
CA ALA A 381 -5.18 -11.41 7.02
C ALA A 381 -6.39 -11.17 7.95
N SER A 382 -6.47 -9.95 8.49
CA SER A 382 -7.35 -9.59 9.61
C SER A 382 -7.89 -8.18 9.46
N GLY A 383 -9.07 -7.92 10.03
CA GLY A 383 -9.70 -6.60 10.10
C GLY A 383 -10.94 -6.44 9.23
N SER A 384 -11.66 -5.34 9.44
CA SER A 384 -12.94 -5.04 8.76
C SER A 384 -12.83 -4.99 7.23
N SER A 385 -11.65 -4.71 6.69
CA SER A 385 -11.37 -4.83 5.25
C SER A 385 -11.65 -6.22 4.69
N PHE A 386 -11.46 -7.28 5.48
CA PHE A 386 -11.73 -8.66 5.07
C PHE A 386 -13.17 -9.09 5.37
N ALA A 387 -13.94 -8.34 6.16
CA ALA A 387 -15.39 -8.55 6.25
C ALA A 387 -16.11 -8.16 4.95
N VAL A 388 -15.60 -7.13 4.26
CA VAL A 388 -16.15 -6.63 2.99
C VAL A 388 -16.19 -7.71 1.88
N PRO A 389 -15.09 -8.38 1.49
CA PRO A 389 -15.12 -9.40 0.44
C PRO A 389 -15.98 -10.60 0.82
N ARG A 390 -16.08 -10.98 2.11
CA ARG A 390 -16.97 -12.06 2.56
C ARG A 390 -18.45 -11.73 2.35
N ILE A 391 -18.85 -10.50 2.67
CA ILE A 391 -20.23 -10.04 2.47
C ILE A 391 -20.51 -9.73 0.99
N ALA A 392 -19.54 -9.21 0.24
CA ALA A 392 -19.67 -9.06 -1.20
C ALA A 392 -19.81 -10.43 -1.90
N ALA A 393 -19.08 -11.45 -1.45
CA ALA A 393 -19.23 -12.83 -1.94
C ALA A 393 -20.62 -13.40 -1.63
N LEU A 394 -21.13 -13.20 -0.41
CA LEU A 394 -22.49 -13.56 -0.03
C LEU A 394 -23.53 -12.84 -0.92
N ALA A 395 -23.39 -11.54 -1.11
CA ALA A 395 -24.26 -10.76 -1.99
C ALA A 395 -24.22 -11.30 -3.43
N ALA A 396 -23.04 -11.67 -3.94
CA ALA A 396 -22.89 -12.23 -5.27
C ALA A 396 -23.57 -13.59 -5.41
N ARG A 397 -23.42 -14.49 -4.43
CA ARG A 397 -24.13 -15.79 -4.41
C ARG A 397 -25.66 -15.61 -4.38
N LEU A 398 -26.16 -14.65 -3.59
CA LEU A 398 -27.59 -14.31 -3.56
C LEU A 398 -28.06 -13.76 -4.91
N LYS A 399 -27.32 -12.81 -5.51
CA LYS A 399 -27.66 -12.24 -6.81
C LYS A 399 -27.61 -13.28 -7.94
N ALA A 400 -26.71 -14.27 -7.87
CA ALA A 400 -26.67 -15.37 -8.84
C ALA A 400 -27.96 -16.21 -8.82
N ARG A 401 -28.55 -16.42 -7.64
CA ARG A 401 -29.84 -17.13 -7.49
C ARG A 401 -31.06 -16.25 -7.75
N HIS A 402 -30.90 -14.93 -7.58
CA HIS A 402 -31.95 -13.95 -7.78
C HIS A 402 -31.44 -12.80 -8.67
N PRO A 403 -31.32 -13.00 -9.99
CA PRO A 403 -30.70 -12.03 -10.89
C PRO A 403 -31.33 -10.64 -10.84
N ASP A 404 -32.65 -10.58 -10.64
CA ASP A 404 -33.45 -9.35 -10.58
C ASP A 404 -33.28 -8.58 -9.26
N TRP A 405 -32.61 -9.16 -8.25
CA TRP A 405 -32.38 -8.46 -6.98
C TRP A 405 -31.38 -7.32 -7.15
N GLN A 406 -31.80 -6.16 -6.67
CA GLN A 406 -31.02 -4.93 -6.56
C GLN A 406 -30.61 -4.70 -5.10
N ALA A 407 -29.89 -3.60 -4.83
CA ALA A 407 -29.29 -3.29 -3.54
C ALA A 407 -30.23 -3.47 -2.34
N ALA A 408 -31.44 -2.91 -2.40
CA ALA A 408 -32.39 -2.98 -1.28
C ALA A 408 -32.80 -4.43 -0.95
N ALA A 409 -33.05 -5.26 -1.97
CA ALA A 409 -33.40 -6.67 -1.78
C ALA A 409 -32.22 -7.48 -1.26
N LEU A 410 -31.02 -7.26 -1.82
CA LEU A 410 -29.79 -7.91 -1.38
C LEU A 410 -29.45 -7.55 0.07
N LYS A 411 -29.42 -6.26 0.41
CA LYS A 411 -29.16 -5.76 1.76
C LYS A 411 -30.14 -6.36 2.75
N ARG A 412 -31.44 -6.32 2.48
CA ARG A 412 -32.46 -6.92 3.35
C ARG A 412 -32.25 -8.44 3.54
N ALA A 413 -31.96 -9.17 2.47
CA ALA A 413 -31.72 -10.61 2.55
C ALA A 413 -30.47 -10.94 3.39
N ILE A 414 -29.40 -10.15 3.25
CA ILE A 414 -28.17 -10.32 4.03
C ILE A 414 -28.42 -10.01 5.51
N LEU A 415 -29.07 -8.88 5.83
CA LEU A 415 -29.36 -8.48 7.21
C LEU A 415 -30.28 -9.49 7.91
N ALA A 416 -31.19 -10.15 7.18
CA ALA A 416 -32.06 -11.18 7.73
C ALA A 416 -31.32 -12.45 8.20
N LEU A 417 -30.06 -12.63 7.80
CA LEU A 417 -29.20 -13.74 8.26
C LEU A 417 -28.50 -13.43 9.59
N ALA A 418 -28.59 -12.19 10.09
CA ALA A 418 -27.89 -11.79 11.30
C ALA A 418 -28.52 -12.40 12.55
N GLU A 419 -27.68 -12.94 13.42
CA GLU A 419 -28.00 -13.39 14.77
C GLU A 419 -27.62 -12.30 15.79
N PRO A 420 -28.22 -12.29 17.00
CA PRO A 420 -27.77 -11.42 18.08
C PRO A 420 -26.28 -11.66 18.41
N PRO A 421 -25.44 -10.61 18.44
CA PRO A 421 -24.04 -10.75 18.84
C PRO A 421 -23.94 -10.98 20.36
N PRO A 422 -22.81 -11.53 20.87
CA PRO A 422 -22.56 -11.71 22.30
C PRO A 422 -22.71 -10.42 23.13
N ARG A 423 -22.44 -9.26 22.50
CA ARG A 423 -22.64 -7.93 23.09
C ARG A 423 -23.52 -7.09 22.18
N ALA A 424 -24.67 -6.69 22.68
CA ALA A 424 -25.58 -5.77 21.98
C ALA A 424 -25.03 -4.33 21.94
N GLY A 425 -25.58 -3.50 21.04
CA GLY A 425 -25.26 -2.08 20.93
C GLY A 425 -23.92 -1.78 20.24
N LEU A 426 -23.34 -2.74 19.51
CA LEU A 426 -22.12 -2.54 18.72
C LEU A 426 -22.42 -2.24 17.24
N VAL A 427 -23.50 -2.81 16.72
CA VAL A 427 -23.95 -2.73 15.33
C VAL A 427 -25.48 -2.78 15.28
N LYS A 428 -26.08 -2.33 14.17
CA LYS A 428 -27.54 -2.26 14.01
C LYS A 428 -28.24 -3.60 13.99
N ALA A 429 -27.78 -4.51 13.12
CA ALA A 429 -28.56 -5.69 12.77
C ALA A 429 -28.08 -6.93 13.53
N GLY A 430 -26.76 -7.10 13.66
CA GLY A 430 -26.18 -8.16 14.46
C GLY A 430 -24.95 -8.80 13.81
N TRP A 431 -24.82 -10.11 13.96
CA TRP A 431 -23.64 -10.87 13.59
C TRP A 431 -24.00 -12.01 12.64
N ILE A 432 -23.27 -12.13 11.53
CA ILE A 432 -23.35 -13.31 10.66
C ILE A 432 -22.22 -14.25 11.03
N ARG A 433 -22.55 -15.37 11.69
CA ARG A 433 -21.57 -16.38 12.14
C ARG A 433 -20.74 -16.96 11.01
N ASP A 434 -21.38 -17.28 9.88
CA ASP A 434 -20.68 -17.79 8.71
C ASP A 434 -21.36 -17.32 7.42
N PRO A 435 -20.80 -16.31 6.74
CA PRO A 435 -21.26 -15.89 5.41
C PRO A 435 -21.32 -17.02 4.38
N LEU A 436 -20.48 -18.07 4.50
CA LEU A 436 -20.42 -19.19 3.55
C LEU A 436 -21.57 -20.19 3.72
N ALA A 437 -22.07 -20.36 4.95
CA ALA A 437 -23.18 -21.27 5.24
C ALA A 437 -24.55 -20.73 4.79
N ALA A 438 -24.63 -19.46 4.38
CA ALA A 438 -25.86 -18.85 3.93
C ALA A 438 -26.41 -19.54 2.66
N PRO A 439 -27.73 -19.81 2.62
CA PRO A 439 -28.39 -20.62 1.59
C PRO A 439 -28.26 -20.05 0.20
#